data_AF-A0A1Q9YJE5-F1
#
_entry.id   AF-A0A1Q9YJE5-F1
#
_cell.length_a   1.000
_cell.length_b   1.000
_cell.length_c   1.000
_cell.angle_alpha   90.00
_cell.angle_beta   90.00
_cell.angle_gamma   90.00
#
_symmetry.space_group_name_H-M   'P 1'
#
loop_
_entity.id
_entity.type
_entity.pdbx_description
1 polymer ?
#
loop_
_entity_poly.entity_id
_entity_poly.type
_entity_poly.pdbx_seq_one_letter_code
_entity_poly.pdbx_strand_id
1 'polypeptide(L)'
;MNDSIEKGKTLVLVEGIGEKEQFFRTLCSAFPELNIRQEDIYVYETNIYRLLHALKAEYGDDLSEMDVDLPVILSKDHPDLIGFRKDSFVNIILIFDFELQDPDFSQENIRLLQVVFSDVTDNGQLYLNYPMYESCYDCNGLNDPDFRESVVRVPAAGKTETWSGEYKSRVKEKKNTIRNTLFLTVDQVDKILQKANVHEASCRKELCALKKSPRGEVHLLIAEILNRYMDDLPESLPWQLASMLFQKCDIQPDESYNEFHRRGLKTLAGMHLQKACWLQKDSFFNPMQLLEVQLTAKDTEQKLYIINTGILFLADYNPNLLA
;
A
#
# COMPACT_ATOMS: atom_id res chain seq x y z
N MET A 1 10.09 25.48 -28.23
CA MET A 1 10.37 25.55 -26.78
C MET A 1 10.41 24.12 -26.32
N ASN A 2 11.63 23.59 -26.09
CA ASN A 2 11.83 22.31 -25.45
C ASN A 2 11.71 22.57 -23.96
N ASP A 3 10.51 22.42 -23.42
CA ASP A 3 10.39 22.15 -21.99
C ASP A 3 10.98 20.76 -21.77
N SER A 4 12.05 20.72 -20.99
CA SER A 4 12.64 19.48 -20.50
C SER A 4 11.53 18.65 -19.84
N ILE A 5 11.18 17.52 -20.46
CA ILE A 5 10.36 16.49 -19.83
C ILE A 5 11.01 16.16 -18.47
N GLU A 6 10.37 16.55 -17.37
CA GLU A 6 10.78 16.15 -16.02
C GLU A 6 10.76 14.62 -15.97
N LYS A 7 11.95 14.01 -16.03
CA LYS A 7 12.10 12.55 -15.95
C LYS A 7 11.72 12.08 -14.54
N GLY A 8 10.85 11.07 -14.43
CA GLY A 8 10.66 10.33 -13.16
C GLY A 8 9.23 10.20 -12.61
N LYS A 9 8.18 10.63 -13.32
CA LYS A 9 6.79 10.57 -12.81
C LYS A 9 6.29 9.14 -12.63
N THR A 10 5.53 8.91 -11.57
CA THR A 10 4.87 7.63 -11.28
C THR A 10 3.37 7.83 -11.18
N LEU A 11 2.63 7.12 -12.03
CA LEU A 11 1.17 7.08 -12.01
C LEU A 11 0.72 5.93 -11.11
N VAL A 12 -0.16 6.22 -10.15
CA VAL A 12 -0.74 5.22 -9.24
C VAL A 12 -2.25 5.29 -9.33
N LEU A 13 -2.89 4.20 -9.75
CA LEU A 13 -4.35 4.06 -9.71
C LEU A 13 -4.72 3.23 -8.49
N VAL A 14 -5.65 3.74 -7.70
CA VAL A 14 -6.14 3.04 -6.49
C VAL A 14 -7.65 3.18 -6.34
N GLU A 15 -8.26 2.16 -5.74
CA GLU A 15 -9.66 2.21 -5.29
C GLU A 15 -9.78 2.91 -3.94
N GLY A 16 -10.36 4.11 -3.90
CA GLY A 16 -10.46 4.91 -2.66
C GLY A 16 -9.11 5.50 -2.25
N ILE A 17 -8.90 6.78 -2.56
CA ILE A 17 -7.58 7.45 -2.44
C ILE A 17 -7.00 7.36 -1.03
N GLY A 18 -7.78 7.67 0.00
CA GLY A 18 -7.25 7.99 1.34
C GLY A 18 -6.25 6.99 1.93
N GLU A 19 -6.66 5.73 2.13
CA GLU A 19 -5.78 4.74 2.79
C GLU A 19 -4.72 4.15 1.85
N LYS A 20 -5.03 3.99 0.55
CA LYS A 20 -4.12 3.38 -0.43
C LYS A 20 -3.03 4.34 -0.91
N GLU A 21 -3.35 5.63 -1.03
CA GLU A 21 -2.34 6.68 -1.23
C GLU A 21 -1.37 6.69 -0.05
N GLN A 22 -1.89 6.77 1.18
CA GLN A 22 -1.06 6.78 2.38
C GLN A 22 -0.16 5.55 2.43
N PHE A 23 -0.71 4.37 2.10
CA PHE A 23 0.05 3.13 1.98
C PHE A 23 1.23 3.26 1.02
N PHE A 24 0.99 3.69 -0.23
CA PHE A 24 2.05 3.77 -1.23
C PHE A 24 3.11 4.82 -0.86
N ARG A 25 2.67 5.97 -0.35
CA ARG A 25 3.58 7.01 0.16
C ARG A 25 4.42 6.51 1.33
N THR A 26 3.84 5.71 2.22
CA THR A 26 4.52 5.06 3.35
C THR A 26 5.64 4.13 2.87
N LEU A 27 5.39 3.32 1.82
CA LEU A 27 6.41 2.48 1.20
C LEU A 27 7.57 3.31 0.63
N CYS A 28 7.27 4.32 -0.20
CA CYS A 28 8.30 5.16 -0.82
C CYS A 28 9.17 5.89 0.21
N SER A 29 8.57 6.32 1.33
CA SER A 29 9.30 6.96 2.44
C SER A 29 10.26 6.00 3.14
N ALA A 30 9.86 4.74 3.35
CA ALA A 30 10.69 3.73 3.99
C ALA A 30 11.79 3.17 3.08
N PHE A 31 11.59 3.20 1.76
CA PHE A 31 12.47 2.65 0.74
C PHE A 31 12.87 3.70 -0.31
N PRO A 32 13.74 4.68 0.04
CA PRO A 32 14.19 5.70 -0.91
C PRO A 32 14.87 5.12 -2.16
N GLU A 33 15.37 3.88 -2.10
CA GLU A 33 15.97 3.16 -3.22
C GLU A 33 14.99 2.84 -4.36
N LEU A 34 13.68 3.01 -4.14
CA LEU A 34 12.68 2.97 -5.20
C LEU A 34 12.87 4.12 -6.21
N ASN A 35 13.56 5.19 -5.82
CA ASN A 35 13.75 6.41 -6.63
C ASN A 35 12.43 7.05 -7.09
N ILE A 36 11.36 6.84 -6.33
CA ILE A 36 10.05 7.47 -6.55
C ILE A 36 9.90 8.61 -5.55
N ARG A 37 9.93 9.86 -6.04
CA ARG A 37 9.76 11.04 -5.20
C ARG A 37 8.28 11.29 -4.94
N GLN A 38 7.94 11.75 -3.74
CA GLN A 38 6.55 11.94 -3.31
C GLN A 38 5.81 12.96 -4.18
N GLU A 39 6.51 14.01 -4.61
CA GLU A 39 6.02 15.05 -5.50
C GLU A 39 5.74 14.57 -6.94
N ASP A 40 6.31 13.42 -7.33
CA ASP A 40 6.18 12.84 -8.67
C ASP A 40 5.12 11.72 -8.72
N ILE A 41 4.42 11.47 -7.60
CA ILE A 41 3.36 10.48 -7.49
C ILE A 41 2.01 11.14 -7.79
N TYR A 42 1.37 10.69 -8.87
CA TYR A 42 0.02 11.10 -9.25
C TYR A 42 -0.95 9.97 -8.92
N VAL A 43 -1.90 10.24 -8.00
CA VAL A 43 -2.87 9.24 -7.55
C VAL A 43 -4.25 9.54 -8.12
N TYR A 44 -4.88 8.55 -8.74
CA TYR A 44 -6.24 8.67 -9.27
C TYR A 44 -7.18 7.62 -8.69
N GLU A 45 -8.37 8.08 -8.28
CA GLU A 45 -9.44 7.21 -7.82
C GLU A 45 -10.24 6.67 -8.98
N THR A 46 -10.30 5.35 -9.09
CA THR A 46 -11.28 4.67 -9.93
C THR A 46 -11.59 3.31 -9.33
N ASN A 47 -12.54 2.58 -9.91
CA ASN A 47 -12.77 1.16 -9.64
C ASN A 47 -12.32 0.38 -10.89
N ILE A 48 -11.73 -0.79 -10.69
CA ILE A 48 -11.20 -1.67 -11.73
C ILE A 48 -12.18 -1.95 -12.88
N TYR A 49 -13.48 -2.11 -12.61
CA TYR A 49 -14.53 -2.34 -13.61
C TYR A 49 -14.91 -1.07 -14.36
N ARG A 50 -14.92 0.11 -13.70
CA ARG A 50 -15.12 1.39 -14.42
C ARG A 50 -13.96 1.64 -15.38
N LEU A 51 -12.73 1.34 -14.95
CA LEU A 51 -11.56 1.36 -15.82
C LEU A 51 -11.73 0.40 -17.01
N LEU A 52 -12.15 -0.84 -16.76
CA LEU A 52 -12.38 -1.81 -17.83
C LEU A 52 -13.41 -1.33 -18.87
N HIS A 53 -14.55 -0.78 -18.41
CA HIS A 53 -15.57 -0.23 -19.30
C HIS A 53 -15.03 0.93 -20.14
N ALA A 54 -14.23 1.81 -19.53
CA ALA A 54 -13.60 2.93 -20.24
C ALA A 54 -12.59 2.46 -21.30
N LEU A 55 -11.81 1.41 -20.97
CA LEU A 55 -10.88 0.78 -21.92
C LEU A 55 -11.63 0.16 -23.09
N LYS A 56 -12.66 -0.64 -22.82
CA LYS A 56 -13.47 -1.28 -23.88
C LYS A 56 -14.20 -0.28 -24.76
N ALA A 57 -14.64 0.84 -24.18
CA ALA A 57 -15.27 1.91 -24.94
C ALA A 57 -14.30 2.60 -25.93
N GLU A 58 -13.01 2.68 -25.60
CA GLU A 58 -11.99 3.29 -26.47
C GLU A 58 -11.39 2.29 -27.46
N TYR A 59 -11.03 1.10 -26.99
CA TYR A 59 -10.22 0.13 -27.74
C TYR A 59 -11.01 -1.09 -28.24
N GLY A 60 -12.26 -1.26 -27.82
CA GLY A 60 -13.08 -2.44 -28.11
C GLY A 60 -12.90 -3.57 -27.10
N ASP A 61 -13.58 -4.70 -27.32
CA ASP A 61 -13.64 -5.81 -26.35
C ASP A 61 -12.34 -6.60 -26.23
N ASP A 62 -11.54 -6.69 -27.29
CA ASP A 62 -10.25 -7.39 -27.30
C ASP A 62 -9.11 -6.43 -26.97
N LEU A 63 -8.68 -6.45 -25.71
CA LEU A 63 -7.61 -5.60 -25.19
C LEU A 63 -6.24 -6.30 -25.17
N SER A 64 -6.19 -7.61 -25.47
CA SER A 64 -5.05 -8.48 -25.12
C SER A 64 -3.72 -8.10 -25.77
N GLU A 65 -3.75 -7.43 -26.92
CA GLU A 65 -2.57 -6.95 -27.67
C GLU A 65 -2.56 -5.42 -27.81
N MET A 66 -3.40 -4.70 -27.05
CA MET A 66 -3.53 -3.25 -27.19
C MET A 66 -2.45 -2.50 -26.42
N ASP A 67 -1.86 -1.51 -27.09
CA ASP A 67 -1.07 -0.48 -26.44
C ASP A 67 -2.03 0.56 -25.82
N VAL A 68 -2.17 0.50 -24.49
CA VAL A 68 -3.13 1.29 -23.73
C VAL A 68 -2.49 2.58 -23.25
N ASP A 69 -3.05 3.70 -23.66
CA ASP A 69 -2.66 5.02 -23.16
C ASP A 69 -3.54 5.41 -21.98
N LEU A 70 -3.22 4.84 -20.82
CA LEU A 70 -4.03 4.98 -19.60
C LEU A 70 -4.30 6.45 -19.21
N PRO A 71 -3.32 7.38 -19.26
CA PRO A 71 -3.58 8.80 -18.99
C PRO A 71 -4.65 9.42 -19.91
N VAL A 72 -4.69 9.05 -21.19
CA VAL A 72 -5.72 9.54 -22.12
C VAL A 72 -7.11 9.06 -21.70
N ILE A 73 -7.24 7.79 -21.31
CA ILE A 73 -8.50 7.22 -20.82
C ILE A 73 -8.97 7.93 -19.55
N LEU A 74 -8.07 8.08 -18.57
CA LEU A 74 -8.38 8.70 -17.30
C LEU A 74 -8.67 10.21 -17.42
N SER A 75 -8.08 10.89 -18.41
CA SER A 75 -8.28 12.34 -18.61
C SER A 75 -9.75 12.75 -18.86
N LYS A 76 -10.60 11.79 -19.24
CA LYS A 76 -12.05 11.99 -19.40
C LYS A 76 -12.74 12.33 -18.08
N ASP A 77 -12.28 11.73 -16.97
CA ASP A 77 -12.83 11.93 -15.63
C ASP A 77 -11.88 12.72 -14.71
N HIS A 78 -10.61 12.87 -15.12
CA HIS A 78 -9.57 13.57 -14.37
C HIS A 78 -8.90 14.66 -15.23
N PRO A 79 -9.44 15.91 -15.24
CA PRO A 79 -8.93 16.99 -16.08
C PRO A 79 -7.44 17.31 -15.87
N ASP A 80 -6.89 17.02 -14.70
CA ASP A 80 -5.47 17.21 -14.39
C ASP A 80 -4.55 16.28 -15.20
N LEU A 81 -5.10 15.24 -15.84
CA LEU A 81 -4.38 14.36 -16.78
C LEU A 81 -4.42 14.85 -18.23
N ILE A 82 -5.15 15.93 -18.54
CA ILE A 82 -5.20 16.44 -19.91
C ILE A 82 -3.80 16.82 -20.38
N GLY A 83 -3.40 16.26 -21.53
CA GLY A 83 -2.09 16.48 -22.13
C GLY A 83 -1.00 15.52 -21.67
N PHE A 84 -1.25 14.71 -20.64
CA PHE A 84 -0.40 13.59 -20.29
C PHE A 84 -0.66 12.40 -21.21
N ARG A 85 0.39 11.62 -21.45
CA ARG A 85 0.42 10.39 -22.23
C ARG A 85 1.15 9.31 -21.43
N LYS A 86 1.01 8.03 -21.76
CA LYS A 86 1.69 6.95 -21.00
C LYS A 86 3.20 7.19 -20.83
N ASP A 87 3.86 7.69 -21.88
CA ASP A 87 5.30 8.00 -21.91
C ASP A 87 5.71 9.20 -21.03
N SER A 88 4.73 9.93 -20.49
CA SER A 88 4.95 10.95 -19.46
C SER A 88 5.28 10.36 -18.10
N PHE A 89 5.05 9.05 -17.92
CA PHE A 89 5.27 8.32 -16.68
C PHE A 89 6.32 7.23 -16.90
N VAL A 90 7.20 7.07 -15.91
CA VAL A 90 8.21 5.99 -15.89
C VAL A 90 7.62 4.71 -15.31
N ASN A 91 6.66 4.87 -14.39
CA ASN A 91 5.98 3.77 -13.73
C ASN A 91 4.48 4.00 -13.79
N ILE A 92 3.73 2.97 -14.16
CA ILE A 92 2.27 2.93 -14.06
C ILE A 92 1.89 1.75 -13.17
N ILE A 93 1.31 2.04 -12.02
CA ILE A 93 1.01 1.07 -10.97
C ILE A 93 -0.49 1.10 -10.70
N LEU A 94 -1.13 -0.06 -10.72
CA LEU A 94 -2.57 -0.20 -10.45
C LEU A 94 -2.73 -1.10 -9.22
N ILE A 95 -3.35 -0.61 -8.15
CA ILE A 95 -3.60 -1.36 -6.91
C ILE A 95 -5.10 -1.37 -6.61
N PHE A 96 -5.73 -2.53 -6.85
CA PHE A 96 -7.17 -2.71 -6.69
C PHE A 96 -7.50 -3.83 -5.70
N ASP A 97 -8.70 -3.78 -5.15
CA ASP A 97 -9.23 -4.85 -4.31
C ASP A 97 -9.86 -5.93 -5.19
N PHE A 98 -9.84 -7.18 -4.74
CA PHE A 98 -10.48 -8.28 -5.45
C PHE A 98 -11.98 -8.34 -5.11
N GLU A 99 -12.74 -7.40 -5.67
CA GLU A 99 -14.16 -7.18 -5.36
C GLU A 99 -15.09 -8.20 -6.04
N LEU A 100 -15.21 -9.39 -5.45
CA LEU A 100 -16.08 -10.48 -5.93
C LEU A 100 -17.59 -10.16 -5.96
N GLN A 101 -18.01 -9.17 -5.19
CA GLN A 101 -19.42 -8.83 -5.01
C GLN A 101 -19.91 -7.78 -6.01
N ASP A 102 -19.00 -7.19 -6.79
CA ASP A 102 -19.36 -6.22 -7.81
C ASP A 102 -20.18 -6.93 -8.90
N PRO A 103 -21.32 -6.37 -9.33
CA PRO A 103 -22.15 -6.97 -10.38
C PRO A 103 -21.43 -7.12 -11.73
N ASP A 104 -20.37 -6.36 -11.98
CA ASP A 104 -19.55 -6.44 -13.20
C ASP A 104 -18.37 -7.43 -13.06
N PHE A 105 -18.24 -8.12 -11.93
CA PHE A 105 -17.21 -9.14 -11.74
C PHE A 105 -17.32 -10.27 -12.78
N SER A 106 -16.22 -10.50 -13.49
CA SER A 106 -16.00 -11.67 -14.32
C SER A 106 -14.55 -12.12 -14.17
N GLN A 107 -14.33 -13.44 -14.03
CA GLN A 107 -12.98 -13.99 -13.94
C GLN A 107 -12.18 -13.69 -15.21
N GLU A 108 -12.83 -13.76 -16.37
CA GLU A 108 -12.26 -13.46 -17.69
C GLU A 108 -11.84 -11.99 -17.79
N ASN A 109 -12.68 -11.07 -17.31
CA ASN A 109 -12.36 -9.64 -17.28
C ASN A 109 -11.15 -9.33 -16.39
N ILE A 110 -11.05 -9.97 -15.21
CA ILE A 110 -9.89 -9.79 -14.33
C ILE A 110 -8.62 -10.39 -14.96
N ARG A 111 -8.71 -11.57 -15.59
CA ARG A 111 -7.59 -12.16 -16.35
C ARG A 111 -7.13 -11.25 -17.48
N LEU A 112 -8.07 -10.70 -18.25
CA LEU A 112 -7.78 -9.77 -19.33
C LEU A 112 -7.01 -8.55 -18.80
N LEU A 113 -7.48 -7.95 -17.70
CA LEU A 113 -6.79 -6.82 -17.09
C LEU A 113 -5.38 -7.15 -16.60
N GLN A 114 -5.14 -8.33 -16.03
CA GLN A 114 -3.78 -8.72 -15.65
C GLN A 114 -2.87 -9.01 -16.85
N VAL A 115 -3.42 -9.44 -18.00
CA VAL A 115 -2.65 -9.54 -19.25
C VAL A 115 -2.26 -8.16 -19.76
N VAL A 116 -3.24 -7.24 -19.84
CA VAL A 116 -3.06 -5.85 -20.30
C VAL A 116 -2.05 -5.10 -19.42
N PHE A 117 -2.16 -5.27 -18.10
CA PHE A 117 -1.37 -4.57 -17.10
C PHE A 117 -0.33 -5.51 -16.45
N SER A 118 0.68 -5.88 -17.22
CA SER A 118 1.73 -6.85 -16.85
C SER A 118 3.16 -6.30 -16.87
N ASP A 119 3.35 -5.00 -17.14
CA ASP A 119 4.67 -4.35 -17.14
C ASP A 119 4.54 -2.92 -16.61
N VAL A 120 5.19 -2.65 -15.47
CA VAL A 120 5.17 -1.34 -14.79
C VAL A 120 5.66 -0.18 -15.67
N THR A 121 6.48 -0.47 -16.69
CA THR A 121 7.10 0.54 -17.57
C THR A 121 6.39 0.75 -18.90
N ASP A 122 5.34 -0.03 -19.19
CA ASP A 122 4.56 0.05 -20.43
C ASP A 122 3.10 0.43 -20.15
N ASN A 123 2.14 -0.47 -20.36
CA ASN A 123 0.73 -0.25 -20.04
C ASN A 123 0.49 -0.09 -18.52
N GLY A 124 1.41 -0.61 -17.70
CA GLY A 124 1.36 -0.62 -16.24
C GLY A 124 1.30 -2.02 -15.65
N GLN A 125 1.44 -2.12 -14.33
CA GLN A 125 1.37 -3.38 -13.59
C GLN A 125 0.18 -3.38 -12.63
N LEU A 126 -0.66 -4.42 -12.73
CA LEU A 126 -1.81 -4.63 -11.84
C LEU A 126 -1.45 -5.51 -10.64
N TYR A 127 -1.73 -4.98 -9.45
CA TYR A 127 -1.68 -5.66 -8.16
C TYR A 127 -3.10 -5.76 -7.58
N LEU A 128 -3.56 -6.99 -7.34
CA LEU A 128 -4.85 -7.28 -6.71
C LEU A 128 -4.69 -7.68 -5.24
N ASN A 129 -5.40 -7.01 -4.34
CA ASN A 129 -5.42 -7.34 -2.92
C ASN A 129 -6.54 -8.35 -2.64
N TYR A 130 -6.22 -9.46 -1.97
CA TYR A 130 -7.16 -10.52 -1.65
C TYR A 130 -7.44 -10.58 -0.14
N PRO A 131 -8.68 -10.34 0.30
CA PRO A 131 -9.82 -9.88 -0.50
C PRO A 131 -9.78 -8.38 -0.86
N MET A 132 -9.01 -7.57 -0.12
CA MET A 132 -9.00 -6.11 -0.22
C MET A 132 -7.82 -5.52 0.57
N TYR A 133 -7.65 -4.21 0.54
CA TYR A 133 -6.59 -3.46 1.23
C TYR A 133 -6.31 -3.92 2.66
N GLU A 134 -7.35 -4.17 3.47
CA GLU A 134 -7.24 -4.67 4.85
C GLU A 134 -6.37 -5.95 4.97
N SER A 135 -6.25 -6.75 3.91
CA SER A 135 -5.39 -7.93 3.86
C SER A 135 -3.91 -7.61 4.11
N CYS A 136 -3.49 -6.36 3.88
CA CYS A 136 -2.11 -5.91 4.10
C CYS A 136 -1.70 -6.15 5.55
N TYR A 137 -2.61 -5.92 6.49
CA TYR A 137 -2.34 -5.99 7.92
C TYR A 137 -3.11 -7.09 8.64
N ASP A 138 -3.98 -7.89 8.00
CA ASP A 138 -4.72 -8.99 8.64
C ASP A 138 -3.83 -10.20 9.01
N CYS A 139 -2.99 -9.99 10.03
CA CYS A 139 -2.18 -10.97 10.73
C CYS A 139 -2.06 -10.57 12.21
N ASN A 140 -1.54 -11.48 13.03
CA ASN A 140 -1.43 -11.33 14.48
C ASN A 140 -0.15 -10.59 14.92
N GLY A 141 0.62 -10.06 13.99
CA GLY A 141 1.86 -9.33 14.25
C GLY A 141 2.91 -9.59 13.18
N LEU A 142 4.06 -8.93 13.34
CA LEU A 142 5.23 -9.24 12.52
C LEU A 142 5.71 -10.66 12.82
N ASN A 143 6.07 -11.42 11.78
CA ASN A 143 6.44 -12.83 11.86
C ASN A 143 5.32 -13.75 12.36
N ASP A 144 4.05 -13.43 12.07
CA ASP A 144 2.91 -14.29 12.39
C ASP A 144 3.06 -15.68 11.71
N PRO A 145 3.28 -16.77 12.47
CA PRO A 145 3.49 -18.10 11.90
C PRO A 145 2.24 -18.66 11.21
N ASP A 146 1.06 -18.19 11.61
CA ASP A 146 -0.22 -18.67 11.08
C ASP A 146 -0.63 -17.90 9.81
N PHE A 147 0.05 -16.79 9.50
CA PHE A 147 -0.28 -15.95 8.35
C PHE A 147 -0.21 -16.72 7.03
N ARG A 148 0.75 -17.66 6.89
CA ARG A 148 0.92 -18.45 5.68
C ARG A 148 -0.36 -19.16 5.24
N GLU A 149 -1.12 -19.68 6.19
CA GLU A 149 -2.35 -20.45 5.94
C GLU A 149 -3.63 -19.62 6.13
N SER A 150 -3.50 -18.32 6.45
CA SER A 150 -4.66 -17.48 6.74
C SER A 150 -5.58 -17.33 5.51
N VAL A 151 -6.88 -17.50 5.75
CA VAL A 151 -7.93 -17.46 4.74
C VAL A 151 -9.14 -16.70 5.25
N VAL A 152 -9.95 -16.22 4.32
CA VAL A 152 -11.31 -15.72 4.58
C VAL A 152 -12.30 -16.60 3.82
N ARG A 153 -13.43 -16.93 4.45
CA ARG A 153 -14.54 -17.60 3.75
C ARG A 153 -15.28 -16.58 2.91
N VAL A 154 -15.59 -16.95 1.68
CA VAL A 154 -16.34 -16.11 0.76
C VAL A 154 -17.62 -16.84 0.32
N PRO A 155 -18.75 -16.14 0.14
CA PRO A 155 -19.97 -16.76 -0.34
C PRO A 155 -19.77 -17.41 -1.71
N ALA A 156 -20.58 -18.43 -1.99
CA ALA A 156 -20.71 -18.95 -3.35
C ALA A 156 -21.22 -17.84 -4.29
N ALA A 157 -20.82 -17.92 -5.57
CA ALA A 157 -21.20 -16.95 -6.59
C ALA A 157 -22.72 -16.72 -6.61
N GLY A 158 -23.14 -15.45 -6.71
CA GLY A 158 -24.55 -15.04 -6.75
C GLY A 158 -25.23 -14.84 -5.39
N LYS A 159 -24.52 -15.00 -4.27
CA LYS A 159 -25.03 -14.62 -2.94
C LYS A 159 -24.62 -13.19 -2.58
N THR A 160 -25.60 -12.34 -2.29
CA THR A 160 -25.44 -10.90 -1.95
C THR A 160 -25.08 -10.65 -0.48
N GLU A 161 -24.53 -11.64 0.23
CA GLU A 161 -24.14 -11.46 1.63
C GLU A 161 -22.96 -10.49 1.72
N THR A 162 -23.04 -9.53 2.65
CA THR A 162 -22.05 -8.46 2.87
C THR A 162 -20.78 -8.97 3.57
N TRP A 163 -20.22 -10.08 3.11
CA TRP A 163 -19.03 -10.71 3.71
C TRP A 163 -17.82 -9.77 3.71
N SER A 164 -17.71 -8.89 2.71
CA SER A 164 -16.66 -7.88 2.62
C SER A 164 -16.75 -6.88 3.79
N GLY A 165 -17.95 -6.42 4.13
CA GLY A 165 -18.20 -5.52 5.27
C GLY A 165 -17.90 -6.19 6.62
N GLU A 166 -18.27 -7.46 6.76
CA GLU A 166 -17.93 -8.27 7.94
C GLU A 166 -16.43 -8.48 8.07
N TYR A 167 -15.74 -8.78 6.96
CA TYR A 167 -14.28 -8.89 6.92
C TYR A 167 -13.63 -7.58 7.36
N LYS A 168 -14.01 -6.43 6.77
CA LYS A 168 -13.48 -5.12 7.16
C LYS A 168 -13.68 -4.83 8.66
N SER A 169 -14.87 -5.10 9.17
CA SER A 169 -15.19 -4.91 10.60
C SER A 169 -14.32 -5.78 11.49
N ARG A 170 -14.19 -7.08 11.17
CA ARG A 170 -13.34 -8.02 11.92
C ARG A 170 -11.88 -7.58 11.96
N VAL A 171 -11.33 -7.15 10.82
CA VAL A 171 -9.92 -6.71 10.77
C VAL A 171 -9.72 -5.42 11.58
N LYS A 172 -10.69 -4.48 11.54
CA LYS A 172 -10.65 -3.25 12.34
C LYS A 172 -10.75 -3.54 13.85
N GLU A 173 -11.59 -4.49 14.26
CA GLU A 173 -11.81 -4.87 15.66
C GLU A 173 -10.60 -5.54 16.31
N LYS A 174 -9.73 -6.20 15.53
CA LYS A 174 -8.50 -6.86 16.02
C LYS A 174 -7.49 -5.91 16.69
N LYS A 175 -7.77 -4.59 16.81
CA LYS A 175 -6.82 -3.56 17.29
C LYS A 175 -5.45 -3.73 16.65
N ASN A 176 -5.46 -3.87 15.33
CA ASN A 176 -4.33 -4.36 14.57
C ASN A 176 -3.06 -3.54 14.82
N THR A 177 -2.09 -4.14 15.51
CA THR A 177 -0.84 -3.47 15.87
C THR A 177 -0.11 -2.99 14.63
N ILE A 178 -0.04 -3.80 13.56
CA ILE A 178 0.66 -3.45 12.32
C ILE A 178 0.06 -2.20 11.67
N ARG A 179 -1.26 -2.13 11.53
CA ARG A 179 -1.95 -0.93 11.03
C ARG A 179 -1.56 0.30 11.83
N ASN A 180 -1.61 0.19 13.16
CA ASN A 180 -1.35 1.32 14.04
C ASN A 180 0.13 1.72 14.06
N THR A 181 1.06 0.78 14.00
CA THR A 181 2.51 1.04 14.17
C THR A 181 3.22 1.37 12.86
N LEU A 182 2.87 0.69 11.76
CA LEU A 182 3.53 0.90 10.47
C LEU A 182 2.82 1.94 9.61
N PHE A 183 1.48 2.00 9.61
CA PHE A 183 0.76 2.84 8.65
C PHE A 183 0.18 4.13 9.25
N LEU A 184 -0.12 4.16 10.55
CA LEU A 184 -0.81 5.30 11.17
C LEU A 184 0.03 6.09 12.18
N THR A 185 1.19 5.59 12.61
CA THR A 185 1.96 6.24 13.69
C THR A 185 2.46 7.62 13.27
N VAL A 186 2.94 7.79 12.04
CA VAL A 186 3.40 9.10 11.54
C VAL A 186 2.26 10.11 11.49
N ASP A 187 1.09 9.73 10.97
CA ASP A 187 -0.09 10.61 10.94
C ASP A 187 -0.56 10.98 12.35
N GLN A 188 -0.45 10.05 13.31
CA GLN A 188 -0.78 10.32 14.71
C GLN A 188 0.22 11.28 15.36
N VAL A 189 1.50 11.16 15.04
CA VAL A 189 2.55 12.12 15.46
C VAL A 189 2.26 13.49 14.86
N ASP A 190 1.96 13.58 13.56
CA ASP A 190 1.64 14.85 12.89
C ASP A 190 0.40 15.52 13.50
N LYS A 191 -0.65 14.74 13.81
CA LYS A 191 -1.83 15.26 14.52
C LYS A 191 -1.51 15.77 15.92
N ILE A 192 -0.55 15.18 16.63
CA ILE A 192 -0.10 15.65 17.95
C ILE A 192 0.68 16.96 17.80
N LEU A 193 1.61 17.03 16.85
CA LEU A 193 2.42 18.23 16.58
C LEU A 193 1.56 19.41 16.12
N GLN A 194 0.61 19.18 15.21
CA GLN A 194 -0.32 20.22 14.75
C GLN A 194 -1.18 20.79 15.89
N LYS A 195 -1.64 19.94 16.82
CA LYS A 195 -2.36 20.40 18.02
C LYS A 195 -1.49 21.22 18.96
N ALA A 196 -0.19 20.97 18.97
CA ALA A 196 0.82 21.76 19.69
C ALA A 196 1.31 22.97 18.89
N ASN A 197 0.72 23.26 17.73
CA ASN A 197 1.08 24.34 16.82
C ASN A 197 2.51 24.26 16.24
N VAL A 198 3.03 23.04 16.08
CA VAL A 198 4.30 22.76 15.39
C VAL A 198 3.99 22.23 13.98
N HIS A 199 4.43 22.95 12.95
CA HIS A 199 4.11 22.65 11.54
C HIS A 199 5.35 22.30 10.70
N GLU A 200 6.54 22.45 11.29
CA GLU A 200 7.82 22.23 10.65
C GLU A 200 8.08 20.73 10.43
N ALA A 201 8.12 20.32 9.16
CA ALA A 201 8.42 18.93 8.77
C ALA A 201 9.78 18.44 9.31
N SER A 202 10.73 19.36 9.56
CA SER A 202 12.03 19.07 10.17
C SER A 202 11.90 18.49 11.58
N CYS A 203 10.96 18.99 12.39
CA CYS A 203 10.71 18.48 13.74
C CYS A 203 10.31 17.00 13.69
N ARG A 204 9.34 16.65 12.83
CA ARG A 204 8.93 15.25 12.62
C ARG A 204 10.10 14.37 12.20
N LYS A 205 10.92 14.83 11.25
CA LYS A 205 12.07 14.08 10.74
C LYS A 205 13.07 13.76 11.85
N GLU A 206 13.37 14.73 12.72
CA GLU A 206 14.24 14.52 13.88
C GLU A 206 13.64 13.55 14.90
N LEU A 207 12.34 13.68 15.21
CA LEU A 207 11.66 12.79 16.14
C LEU A 207 11.66 11.33 15.66
N CYS A 208 11.35 11.08 14.39
CA CYS A 208 11.33 9.72 13.83
C CYS A 208 12.73 9.11 13.65
N ALA A 209 13.77 9.94 13.58
CA ALA A 209 15.17 9.51 13.54
C ALA A 209 15.77 9.28 14.94
N LEU A 210 15.07 9.69 16.00
CA LEU A 210 15.54 9.51 17.37
C LEU A 210 15.62 8.01 17.71
N LYS A 211 16.76 7.59 18.23
CA LYS A 211 16.98 6.21 18.67
C LYS A 211 16.42 5.97 20.06
N LYS A 212 15.86 4.77 20.27
CA LYS A 212 15.35 4.35 21.57
C LYS A 212 16.48 4.26 22.58
N SER A 213 16.41 5.10 23.61
CA SER A 213 17.34 5.07 24.75
C SER A 213 17.07 3.86 25.65
N PRO A 214 18.09 3.04 25.96
CA PRO A 214 17.97 1.94 26.92
C PRO A 214 17.62 2.41 28.35
N ARG A 215 17.88 3.69 28.67
CA ARG A 215 17.67 4.27 30.00
C ARG A 215 16.25 4.80 30.23
N GLY A 216 15.37 4.75 29.23
CA GLY A 216 13.99 5.26 29.35
C GLY A 216 13.85 6.79 29.27
N GLU A 217 14.93 7.50 28.96
CA GLU A 217 15.02 8.97 28.96
C GLU A 217 14.63 9.61 27.62
N VAL A 218 13.99 8.85 26.72
CA VAL A 218 13.67 9.31 25.34
C VAL A 218 12.79 10.58 25.34
N HIS A 219 11.92 10.74 26.34
CA HIS A 219 11.09 11.93 26.48
C HIS A 219 11.92 13.22 26.72
N LEU A 220 13.10 13.13 27.35
CA LEU A 220 13.98 14.30 27.54
C LEU A 220 14.59 14.73 26.20
N LEU A 221 15.04 13.76 25.40
CA LEU A 221 15.56 14.02 24.05
C LEU A 221 14.48 14.59 23.13
N ILE A 222 13.24 14.10 23.25
CA ILE A 222 12.10 14.68 22.54
C ILE A 222 11.85 16.13 22.99
N ALA A 223 11.93 16.43 24.29
CA ALA A 223 11.79 17.80 24.79
C ALA A 223 12.88 18.73 24.23
N GLU A 224 14.12 18.26 24.16
CA GLU A 224 15.24 19.00 23.54
C GLU A 224 14.99 19.29 22.05
N ILE A 225 14.40 18.34 21.32
CA ILE A 225 14.00 18.55 19.92
C ILE A 225 12.90 19.62 19.87
N LEU A 226 11.82 19.46 20.63
CA LEU A 226 10.67 20.36 20.58
C LEU A 226 11.01 21.80 20.97
N ASN A 227 11.88 22.03 21.96
CA ASN A 227 12.32 23.37 22.36
C ASN A 227 13.03 24.16 21.25
N ARG A 228 13.44 23.51 20.15
CA ARG A 228 13.96 24.21 18.95
C ARG A 228 12.85 24.76 18.05
N TYR A 229 11.63 24.25 18.20
CA TYR A 229 10.47 24.53 17.35
C TYR A 229 9.31 25.19 18.10
N MET A 230 9.39 25.30 19.43
CA MET A 230 8.38 25.96 20.26
C MET A 230 8.99 26.56 21.52
N ASP A 231 8.47 27.72 21.95
CA ASP A 231 8.92 28.40 23.16
C ASP A 231 8.20 27.87 24.43
N ASP A 232 6.88 27.63 24.33
CA ASP A 232 6.04 27.20 25.45
C ASP A 232 5.74 25.68 25.39
N LEU A 233 6.74 24.85 25.69
CA LEU A 233 6.60 23.38 25.65
C LEU A 233 5.63 22.84 26.72
N PRO A 234 4.51 22.18 26.34
CA PRO A 234 3.64 21.52 27.29
C PRO A 234 4.32 20.31 27.94
N GLU A 235 4.25 20.20 29.26
CA GLU A 235 4.92 19.15 30.04
C GLU A 235 4.58 17.73 29.59
N SER A 236 3.34 17.50 29.13
CA SER A 236 2.89 16.17 28.68
C SER A 236 3.27 15.82 27.24
N LEU A 237 3.63 16.79 26.41
CA LEU A 237 3.85 16.57 24.97
C LEU A 237 5.01 15.60 24.67
N PRO A 238 6.19 15.72 25.32
CA PRO A 238 7.28 14.78 25.08
C PRO A 238 6.93 13.34 25.46
N TRP A 239 6.16 13.15 26.53
CA TRP A 239 5.68 11.84 26.96
C TRP A 239 4.66 11.23 26.00
N GLN A 240 3.73 12.03 25.48
CA GLN A 240 2.77 11.59 24.48
C GLN A 240 3.46 11.09 23.21
N LEU A 241 4.44 11.85 22.70
CA LEU A 241 5.23 11.48 21.54
C LEU A 241 6.13 10.26 21.81
N ALA A 242 6.77 10.19 22.98
CA ALA A 242 7.56 9.02 23.38
C ALA A 242 6.72 7.74 23.42
N SER A 243 5.50 7.83 23.96
CA SER A 243 4.55 6.71 23.99
C SER A 243 4.17 6.28 22.57
N MET A 244 3.87 7.25 21.70
CA MET A 244 3.47 6.98 20.33
C MET A 244 4.58 6.30 19.52
N LEU A 245 5.80 6.83 19.58
CA LEU A 245 6.92 6.36 18.78
C LEU A 245 7.51 5.05 19.33
N PHE A 246 7.67 4.91 20.65
CA PHE A 246 8.53 3.86 21.23
C PHE A 246 7.84 2.84 22.13
N GLN A 247 6.63 3.12 22.64
CA GLN A 247 5.92 2.18 23.53
C GLN A 247 4.90 1.33 22.76
N LYS A 248 4.24 1.88 21.75
CA LYS A 248 3.28 1.13 20.91
C LYS A 248 3.96 0.23 19.88
N CYS A 249 5.21 0.51 19.56
CA CYS A 249 6.00 -0.15 18.53
C CYS A 249 7.04 -1.08 19.17
N ASP A 250 7.31 -2.22 18.54
CA ASP A 250 8.39 -3.15 18.94
C ASP A 250 9.77 -2.66 18.45
N ILE A 251 10.12 -1.44 18.87
CA ILE A 251 11.41 -0.80 18.59
C ILE A 251 12.46 -1.37 19.54
N GLN A 252 13.56 -1.86 18.98
CA GLN A 252 14.69 -2.42 19.71
C GLN A 252 15.53 -1.32 20.38
N PRO A 253 16.33 -1.62 21.41
CA PRO A 253 17.30 -0.66 21.94
C PRO A 253 18.25 -0.16 20.84
N ASP A 254 18.56 1.15 20.85
CA ASP A 254 19.39 1.82 19.83
C ASP A 254 18.78 1.86 18.41
N GLU A 255 17.52 1.44 18.24
CA GLU A 255 16.78 1.54 17.00
C GLU A 255 15.87 2.80 17.02
N SER A 256 15.80 3.50 15.90
CA SER A 256 14.87 4.61 15.66
C SER A 256 13.52 4.13 15.12
N TYR A 257 12.52 5.01 15.12
CA TYR A 257 11.24 4.68 14.47
C TYR A 257 11.42 4.43 12.97
N ASN A 258 12.27 5.18 12.27
CA ASN A 258 12.53 4.97 10.84
C ASN A 258 13.14 3.58 10.55
N GLU A 259 14.10 3.15 11.37
CA GLU A 259 14.72 1.82 11.25
C GLU A 259 13.70 0.72 11.53
N PHE A 260 12.92 0.85 12.62
CA PHE A 260 11.81 -0.07 12.93
C PHE A 260 10.78 -0.13 11.81
N HIS A 261 10.38 1.01 11.28
CA HIS A 261 9.35 1.13 10.26
C HIS A 261 9.77 0.41 8.98
N ARG A 262 11.00 0.66 8.51
CA ARG A 262 11.59 -0.03 7.36
C ARG A 262 11.70 -1.54 7.61
N ARG A 263 12.22 -1.96 8.77
CA ARG A 263 12.32 -3.37 9.16
C ARG A 263 10.94 -4.04 9.18
N GLY A 264 9.94 -3.38 9.77
CA GLY A 264 8.58 -3.88 9.88
C GLY A 264 7.91 -4.06 8.52
N LEU A 265 8.03 -3.07 7.62
CA LEU A 265 7.52 -3.18 6.25
C LEU A 265 8.24 -4.28 5.47
N LYS A 266 9.57 -4.43 5.64
CA LYS A 266 10.34 -5.51 5.02
C LYS A 266 9.86 -6.88 5.50
N THR A 267 9.67 -7.05 6.80
CA THR A 267 9.13 -8.30 7.38
C THR A 267 7.72 -8.57 6.85
N LEU A 268 6.85 -7.55 6.82
CA LEU A 268 5.48 -7.69 6.33
C LEU A 268 5.47 -8.10 4.84
N ALA A 269 6.22 -7.39 3.99
CA ALA A 269 6.35 -7.72 2.57
C ALA A 269 6.92 -9.14 2.37
N GLY A 270 7.92 -9.52 3.16
CA GLY A 270 8.50 -10.87 3.15
C GLY A 270 7.50 -11.96 3.50
N MET A 271 6.62 -11.73 4.49
CA MET A 271 5.53 -12.66 4.83
C MET A 271 4.55 -12.85 3.67
N HIS A 272 4.13 -11.76 3.02
CA HIS A 272 3.26 -11.82 1.84
C HIS A 272 3.97 -12.52 0.67
N LEU A 273 5.25 -12.22 0.42
CA LEU A 273 6.02 -12.83 -0.67
C LEU A 273 6.19 -14.34 -0.46
N GLN A 274 6.60 -14.76 0.74
CA GLN A 274 6.74 -16.18 1.09
C GLN A 274 5.42 -16.93 0.92
N LYS A 275 4.29 -16.29 1.27
CA LYS A 275 2.96 -16.86 1.07
C LYS A 275 2.61 -16.97 -0.42
N ALA A 276 2.86 -15.94 -1.22
CA ALA A 276 2.64 -15.98 -2.67
C ALA A 276 3.42 -17.14 -3.32
N CYS A 277 4.73 -17.21 -3.06
CA CYS A 277 5.59 -18.29 -3.53
C CYS A 277 5.09 -19.67 -3.10
N TRP A 278 4.66 -19.83 -1.84
CA TRP A 278 4.09 -21.09 -1.35
C TRP A 278 2.80 -21.49 -2.08
N LEU A 279 1.88 -20.54 -2.26
CA LEU A 279 0.60 -20.77 -2.96
C LEU A 279 0.82 -21.19 -4.41
N GLN A 280 1.74 -20.50 -5.08
CA GLN A 280 2.09 -20.74 -6.48
C GLN A 280 2.97 -21.98 -6.68
N LYS A 281 3.65 -22.45 -5.61
CA LYS A 281 4.72 -23.45 -5.68
C LYS A 281 5.85 -23.00 -6.62
N ASP A 282 6.13 -21.71 -6.61
CA ASP A 282 7.16 -21.05 -7.40
C ASP A 282 8.10 -20.28 -6.46
N SER A 283 9.32 -20.03 -6.90
CA SER A 283 10.27 -19.17 -6.19
C SER A 283 9.98 -17.68 -6.41
N PHE A 284 9.23 -17.33 -7.44
CA PHE A 284 8.93 -15.94 -7.81
C PHE A 284 7.44 -15.63 -7.72
N PHE A 285 7.14 -14.39 -7.33
CA PHE A 285 5.76 -13.88 -7.37
C PHE A 285 5.34 -13.67 -8.83
N ASN A 286 4.14 -14.15 -9.17
CA ASN A 286 3.53 -13.95 -10.47
C ASN A 286 2.03 -13.63 -10.26
N PRO A 287 1.57 -12.41 -10.59
CA PRO A 287 0.18 -12.01 -10.36
C PRO A 287 -0.85 -12.95 -11.01
N MET A 288 -0.59 -13.42 -12.23
CA MET A 288 -1.49 -14.30 -12.99
C MET A 288 -1.62 -15.66 -12.34
N GLN A 289 -0.50 -16.26 -11.95
CA GLN A 289 -0.52 -17.55 -11.29
C GLN A 289 -1.20 -17.47 -9.92
N LEU A 290 -0.97 -16.40 -9.16
CA LEU A 290 -1.64 -16.17 -7.89
C LEU A 290 -3.16 -16.01 -8.07
N LEU A 291 -3.61 -15.30 -9.11
CA LEU A 291 -5.03 -15.18 -9.46
C LEU A 291 -5.66 -16.56 -9.69
N GLU A 292 -5.02 -17.44 -10.46
CA GLU A 292 -5.55 -18.79 -10.70
C GLU A 292 -5.65 -19.63 -9.41
N VAL A 293 -4.68 -19.50 -8.50
CA VAL A 293 -4.76 -20.16 -7.18
C VAL A 293 -5.95 -19.63 -6.38
N GLN A 294 -6.17 -18.32 -6.37
CA GLN A 294 -7.28 -17.69 -5.66
C GLN A 294 -8.63 -18.09 -6.25
N LEU A 295 -8.77 -18.08 -7.57
CA LEU A 295 -9.99 -18.50 -8.27
C LEU A 295 -10.30 -19.98 -8.01
N THR A 296 -9.29 -20.86 -8.09
CA THR A 296 -9.44 -22.28 -7.78
C THR A 296 -9.91 -22.51 -6.34
N ALA A 297 -9.30 -21.83 -5.36
CA ALA A 297 -9.70 -21.94 -3.96
C ALA A 297 -11.11 -21.38 -3.71
N LYS A 298 -11.47 -20.30 -4.39
CA LYS A 298 -12.82 -19.72 -4.34
C LYS A 298 -13.85 -20.71 -4.87
N ASP A 299 -13.60 -21.32 -6.02
CA ASP A 299 -14.55 -22.19 -6.72
C ASP A 299 -14.69 -23.56 -6.04
N THR A 300 -13.61 -24.11 -5.50
CA THR A 300 -13.61 -25.47 -4.91
C THR A 300 -13.84 -25.47 -3.40
N GLU A 301 -13.40 -24.44 -2.68
CA GLU A 301 -13.39 -24.40 -1.21
C GLU A 301 -14.13 -23.19 -0.61
N GLN A 302 -14.67 -22.28 -1.43
CA GLN A 302 -15.37 -21.08 -0.97
C GLN A 302 -14.52 -20.22 -0.03
N LYS A 303 -13.23 -20.09 -0.36
CA LYS A 303 -12.27 -19.30 0.42
C LYS A 303 -11.38 -18.45 -0.48
N LEU A 304 -10.84 -17.38 0.08
CA LEU A 304 -9.69 -16.67 -0.47
C LEU A 304 -8.55 -16.75 0.52
N TYR A 305 -7.33 -16.90 0.02
CA TYR A 305 -6.14 -16.70 0.81
C TYR A 305 -5.96 -15.21 1.07
N ILE A 306 -5.75 -14.83 2.32
CA ILE A 306 -5.50 -13.43 2.70
C ILE A 306 -4.09 -13.07 2.23
N ILE A 307 -3.97 -12.18 1.24
CA ILE A 307 -2.69 -11.70 0.73
C ILE A 307 -2.87 -10.31 0.11
N ASN A 308 -1.93 -9.42 0.33
CA ASN A 308 -1.89 -8.10 -0.27
C ASN A 308 -0.77 -8.08 -1.30
N THR A 309 -1.09 -7.88 -2.58
CA THR A 309 -0.05 -7.84 -3.61
C THR A 309 0.49 -6.44 -3.82
N GLY A 310 -0.23 -5.40 -3.37
CA GLY A 310 0.27 -4.02 -3.42
C GLY A 310 1.59 -3.84 -2.66
N ILE A 311 1.80 -4.55 -1.54
CA ILE A 311 3.09 -4.52 -0.83
C ILE A 311 4.20 -5.31 -1.54
N LEU A 312 3.84 -6.23 -2.44
CA LEU A 312 4.80 -7.01 -3.23
C LEU A 312 5.41 -6.19 -4.38
N PHE A 313 4.86 -5.01 -4.67
CA PHE A 313 5.51 -4.00 -5.51
C PHE A 313 6.98 -3.78 -5.10
N LEU A 314 7.31 -3.81 -3.80
CA LEU A 314 8.69 -3.69 -3.33
C LEU A 314 9.61 -4.77 -3.91
N ALA A 315 9.14 -6.02 -3.89
CA ALA A 315 9.90 -7.17 -4.38
C ALA A 315 10.01 -7.17 -5.90
N ASP A 316 8.92 -6.81 -6.57
CA ASP A 316 8.79 -6.79 -8.02
C ASP A 316 9.64 -5.67 -8.64
N TYR A 317 9.58 -4.48 -8.07
CA TYR A 317 10.33 -3.31 -8.53
C TYR A 317 11.82 -3.40 -8.24
N ASN A 318 12.20 -3.88 -7.04
CA ASN A 318 13.60 -4.09 -6.68
C ASN A 318 13.73 -5.28 -5.71
N PRO A 319 14.04 -6.49 -6.24
CA PRO A 319 14.13 -7.71 -5.44
C PRO A 319 15.11 -7.63 -4.25
N ASN A 320 16.13 -6.77 -4.34
CA ASN A 320 17.13 -6.61 -3.29
C ASN A 320 16.59 -5.88 -2.04
N LEU A 321 15.44 -5.22 -2.11
CA LEU A 321 14.85 -4.53 -0.94
C LEU A 321 14.42 -5.52 0.15
N LEU A 322 14.03 -6.73 -0.27
CA LEU A 322 13.60 -7.79 0.64
C LEU A 322 14.70 -8.81 0.98
N ALA A 323 15.85 -8.75 0.29
CA ALA A 323 16.98 -9.67 0.47
C ALA A 323 17.73 -9.52 1.79
#